data_AF-A0A170URU2-F1
#
_entry.id   AF-A0A170URU2-F1
#
_cell.length_a   1.000
_cell.length_b   1.000
_cell.length_c   1.000
_cell.angle_alpha   90.00
_cell.angle_beta   90.00
_cell.angle_gamma   90.00
#
_symmetry.space_group_name_H-M   'P 1'
#
loop_
_entity.id
_entity.type
_entity.pdbx_description
1 polymer ?
#
loop_
_entity_poly.entity_id
_entity_poly.type
_entity_poly.pdbx_seq_one_letter_code
_entity_poly.pdbx_strand_id
1 'polypeptide(L)'
;LVGGVPLPVVQWFHGETCLDNDAQFMITYNNGEAVLKKEKVKPEDQGEYKCLAINPAGSQNSVAKVSVQRLIESELPIFTLELTNIMARAGQKIKLECEVKGNPVPKLIWTKDEKEIPENLRDIKITTVG
;
A
#
# COMPACT_ATOMS: atom_id res chain seq x y z
N LEU A 1 -0.58 29.89 -1.74
CA LEU A 1 -0.10 31.27 -2.00
C LEU A 1 1.08 31.54 -1.09
N VAL A 2 2.28 31.55 -1.66
CA VAL A 2 3.50 32.06 -1.02
C VAL A 2 3.57 33.55 -1.41
N GLY A 3 3.40 34.44 -0.43
CA GLY A 3 3.39 35.89 -0.64
C GLY A 3 4.45 36.58 0.23
N GLY A 4 4.95 37.73 -0.23
CA GLY A 4 5.91 38.56 0.50
C GLY A 4 6.40 39.75 -0.33
N VAL A 5 6.75 40.86 0.34
CA VAL A 5 7.44 42.00 -0.26
C VAL A 5 8.79 42.17 0.46
N PRO A 6 9.93 42.06 -0.24
CA PRO A 6 10.12 41.66 -1.64
C PRO A 6 9.63 40.24 -1.95
N LEU A 7 9.46 39.91 -3.24
CA LEU A 7 9.11 38.55 -3.68
C LEU A 7 10.09 37.54 -3.08
N PRO A 8 9.61 36.50 -2.40
CA PRO A 8 10.50 35.54 -1.75
C PRO A 8 11.16 34.61 -2.76
N VAL A 9 12.35 34.13 -2.41
CA VAL A 9 12.98 32.96 -3.03
C VAL A 9 12.36 31.72 -2.40
N VAL A 10 12.06 30.72 -3.23
CA VAL A 10 11.49 29.44 -2.78
C VAL A 10 12.50 28.32 -2.98
N GLN A 11 12.71 27.51 -1.93
CA GLN A 11 13.61 26.36 -1.92
C GLN A 11 12.88 25.13 -1.39
N TRP A 12 13.10 23.98 -2.02
CA TRP A 12 12.48 22.71 -1.64
C TRP A 12 13.49 21.77 -0.99
N PHE A 13 13.01 20.95 -0.05
CA PHE A 13 13.82 19.94 0.63
C PHE A 13 13.06 18.62 0.70
N HIS A 14 13.79 17.50 0.65
CA HIS A 14 13.33 16.16 1.05
C HIS A 14 14.22 15.68 2.19
N GLY A 15 13.65 15.60 3.39
CA GLY A 15 14.43 15.49 4.63
C GLY A 15 15.37 16.68 4.80
N GLU A 16 16.68 16.42 4.88
CA GLU A 16 17.72 17.45 5.00
C GLU A 16 18.31 17.88 3.64
N THR A 17 17.95 17.19 2.55
CA THR A 17 18.53 17.42 1.22
C THR A 17 17.79 18.53 0.49
N CYS A 18 18.51 19.53 -0.01
CA CYS A 18 17.97 20.54 -0.92
C CYS A 18 17.69 19.93 -2.30
N LEU A 19 16.55 20.27 -2.88
CA LEU A 19 16.14 19.84 -4.21
C LEU A 19 16.24 21.00 -5.20
N ASP A 20 16.78 20.70 -6.38
CA ASP A 20 16.87 21.62 -7.52
C ASP A 20 16.18 21.03 -8.75
N ASN A 21 16.00 21.84 -9.79
CA ASN A 21 15.53 21.37 -11.09
C ASN A 21 16.55 20.39 -11.69
N ASP A 22 16.12 19.17 -11.97
CA ASP A 22 16.94 18.15 -12.61
C ASP A 22 16.10 17.16 -13.44
N ALA A 23 16.65 16.00 -13.77
CA ALA A 23 15.94 14.98 -14.54
C ALA A 23 14.79 14.29 -13.77
N GLN A 24 14.76 14.40 -12.44
CA GLN A 24 13.77 13.78 -11.57
C GLN A 24 12.73 14.77 -11.05
N PHE A 25 13.12 16.03 -10.84
CA PHE A 25 12.31 17.07 -10.22
C PHE A 25 12.17 18.29 -11.12
N MET A 26 10.92 18.74 -11.30
CA MET A 26 10.60 20.02 -11.90
C MET A 26 10.05 20.94 -10.80
N ILE A 27 10.76 22.04 -10.55
CA ILE A 27 10.45 23.04 -9.52
C ILE A 27 10.13 24.36 -10.19
N THR A 28 8.95 24.91 -9.90
CA THR A 28 8.53 26.22 -10.40
C THR A 28 8.04 27.11 -9.26
N TYR A 29 8.23 28.42 -9.43
CA TYR A 29 7.65 29.42 -8.56
C TYR A 29 7.18 30.62 -9.39
N ASN A 30 5.87 30.71 -9.61
CA ASN A 30 5.26 31.74 -10.45
C ASN A 30 4.02 32.31 -9.76
N ASN A 31 3.86 33.64 -9.77
CA ASN A 31 2.66 34.32 -9.23
C ASN A 31 2.25 33.87 -7.80
N GLY A 32 3.23 33.59 -6.94
CA GLY A 32 2.98 33.14 -5.57
C GLY A 32 2.55 31.66 -5.45
N GLU A 33 2.67 30.88 -6.52
CA GLU A 33 2.46 29.44 -6.54
C GLU A 33 3.81 28.73 -6.68
N ALA A 34 4.17 27.93 -5.66
CA ALA A 34 5.36 27.09 -5.66
C ALA A 34 4.96 25.63 -5.91
N VAL A 35 5.57 25.00 -6.90
CA VAL A 35 5.27 23.62 -7.30
C VAL A 35 6.56 22.81 -7.36
N LEU A 36 6.52 21.60 -6.79
CA LEU A 36 7.51 20.53 -6.96
C LEU A 36 6.80 19.35 -7.63
N LYS A 37 7.27 18.93 -8.81
CA LYS A 37 6.71 17.82 -9.57
C LYS A 37 7.76 16.72 -9.79
N LYS A 38 7.35 15.47 -9.58
CA LYS A 38 8.11 14.26 -9.92
C LYS A 38 7.19 13.32 -10.69
N GLU A 39 7.58 12.91 -11.90
CA GLU A 39 6.73 12.07 -12.79
C GLU A 39 6.66 10.61 -12.36
N LYS A 40 7.77 10.06 -11.84
CA LYS A 40 7.88 8.66 -11.43
C LYS A 40 8.36 8.57 -9.99
N VAL A 41 7.42 8.28 -9.11
CA VAL A 41 7.67 8.11 -7.67
C VAL A 41 8.17 6.70 -7.39
N LYS A 42 9.19 6.58 -6.55
CA LYS A 42 9.78 5.33 -6.07
C LYS A 42 9.64 5.22 -4.55
N PRO A 43 9.78 4.02 -3.96
CA PRO A 43 9.71 3.86 -2.51
C PRO A 43 10.65 4.79 -1.72
N GLU A 44 11.81 5.11 -2.29
CA GLU A 44 12.82 5.99 -1.67
C GLU A 44 12.39 7.46 -1.62
N ASP A 45 11.39 7.85 -2.42
CA ASP A 45 10.81 9.21 -2.40
C ASP A 45 9.84 9.42 -1.22
N GLN A 46 9.54 8.38 -0.44
CA GLN A 46 8.81 8.54 0.81
C GLN A 46 9.60 9.45 1.76
N GLY A 47 8.90 10.33 2.46
CA GLY A 47 9.52 11.15 3.48
C GLY A 47 8.85 12.50 3.66
N GLU A 48 9.53 13.36 4.40
CA GLU A 48 9.08 14.72 4.66
C GLU A 48 9.61 15.67 3.57
N TYR A 49 8.71 16.44 2.98
CA TYR A 49 9.03 17.50 2.03
C TYR A 49 8.76 18.85 2.66
N LYS A 50 9.69 19.79 2.49
CA LYS A 50 9.60 21.15 3.03
C LYS A 50 9.76 22.17 1.91
N CYS A 51 8.83 23.11 1.84
CA CYS A 51 8.89 24.30 0.99
C CYS A 51 9.24 25.50 1.87
N LEU A 52 10.38 26.13 1.64
CA LEU A 52 10.89 27.28 2.38
C LEU A 52 10.83 28.53 1.51
N ALA A 53 10.13 29.56 1.97
CA ALA A 53 10.05 30.87 1.33
C ALA A 53 10.82 31.90 2.15
N ILE A 54 11.75 32.62 1.52
CA ILE A 54 12.65 33.58 2.20
C ILE A 54 12.63 34.91 1.46
N ASN A 55 12.49 36.01 2.21
CA ASN A 55 12.78 37.36 1.73
C ASN A 55 13.52 38.18 2.81
N PRO A 56 13.98 39.41 2.53
CA PRO A 56 14.64 40.25 3.53
C PRO A 56 13.85 40.52 4.82
N ALA A 57 12.52 40.34 4.83
CA ALA A 57 11.69 40.50 6.02
C ALA A 57 11.68 39.24 6.91
N GLY A 58 12.05 38.08 6.37
CA GLY A 58 12.11 36.83 7.13
C GLY A 58 11.91 35.59 6.27
N SER A 59 11.53 34.49 6.93
CA SER A 59 11.25 33.23 6.25
C SER A 59 10.06 32.51 6.87
N GLN A 60 9.37 31.72 6.05
CA GLN A 60 8.29 30.83 6.46
C GLN A 60 8.47 29.51 5.72
N ASN A 61 8.08 28.39 6.34
CA ASN A 61 8.09 27.09 5.68
C ASN A 61 6.76 26.36 5.82
N SER A 62 6.50 25.46 4.88
CA SER A 62 5.40 24.49 4.91
C SER A 62 5.98 23.09 4.73
N VAL A 63 5.44 22.14 5.49
CA VAL A 63 5.95 20.76 5.56
C VAL A 63 4.81 19.77 5.28
N ALA A 64 5.10 18.76 4.47
CA ALA A 64 4.17 17.67 4.17
C ALA A 64 4.90 16.32 4.17
N LYS A 65 4.24 15.27 4.68
CA LYS A 65 4.75 13.91 4.62
C LYS A 65 4.16 13.18 3.41
N VAL A 66 5.01 12.70 2.53
CA VAL A 66 4.66 11.85 1.39
C VAL A 66 4.87 10.40 1.78
N SER A 67 3.87 9.56 1.53
CA SER A 67 3.95 8.11 1.70
C SER A 67 3.84 7.44 0.33
N VAL A 68 4.78 6.53 0.05
CA VAL A 68 4.81 5.80 -1.23
C VAL A 68 4.47 4.35 -0.94
N GLN A 69 3.27 3.94 -1.31
CA GLN A 69 2.87 2.55 -1.19
C GLN A 69 3.39 1.80 -2.42
N ARG A 70 4.07 0.67 -2.19
CA ARG A 70 4.26 -0.29 -3.27
C ARG A 70 2.86 -0.76 -3.68
N LEU A 71 2.58 -0.70 -4.98
CA LEU A 71 1.48 -1.45 -5.56
C LEU A 71 1.83 -2.93 -5.36
N ILE A 72 1.45 -3.47 -4.20
CA ILE A 72 1.28 -4.90 -4.06
C ILE A 72 0.00 -5.14 -4.84
N GLU A 73 0.10 -5.72 -6.03
CA GLU A 73 -1.06 -6.11 -6.81
C GLU A 73 -1.90 -7.02 -5.91
N SER A 74 -3.04 -6.49 -5.47
CA SER A 74 -4.00 -7.27 -4.69
C SER A 74 -4.61 -8.27 -5.63
N GLU A 75 -4.37 -9.55 -5.38
CA GLU A 75 -4.92 -10.64 -6.16
C GLU A 75 -6.20 -11.13 -5.47
N LEU A 76 -7.29 -11.20 -6.23
CA LEU A 76 -8.54 -11.77 -5.74
C LEU A 76 -8.31 -13.22 -5.29
N PRO A 77 -9.03 -13.69 -4.26
CA PRO A 77 -9.04 -15.11 -3.92
C PRO A 77 -9.54 -15.94 -5.11
N ILE A 78 -8.70 -16.84 -5.62
CA ILE A 78 -9.03 -17.73 -6.72
C ILE A 78 -8.78 -19.16 -6.25
N PHE A 79 -9.79 -20.02 -6.40
CA PHE A 79 -9.61 -21.46 -6.21
C PHE A 79 -8.77 -22.01 -7.37
N THR A 80 -7.56 -22.46 -7.07
CA THR A 80 -6.72 -23.20 -8.04
C THR A 80 -7.03 -24.70 -8.00
N LEU A 81 -7.64 -25.16 -6.92
CA LEU A 81 -8.24 -26.49 -6.79
C LEU A 81 -9.60 -26.34 -6.10
N GLU A 82 -10.67 -26.71 -6.81
CA GLU A 82 -12.04 -26.71 -6.27
C GLU A 82 -12.39 -28.05 -5.61
N LEU A 83 -13.36 -28.02 -4.70
CA LEU A 83 -13.90 -29.23 -4.08
C LEU A 83 -14.58 -30.11 -5.12
N THR A 84 -14.46 -31.42 -4.93
CA THR A 84 -15.13 -32.41 -5.78
C THR A 84 -16.07 -33.29 -4.96
N ASN A 85 -17.12 -33.79 -5.61
CA ASN A 85 -18.07 -34.69 -4.98
C ASN A 85 -17.43 -36.06 -4.73
N ILE A 86 -17.63 -36.61 -3.54
CA ILE A 86 -17.11 -37.93 -3.14
C ILE A 86 -18.28 -38.81 -2.70
N MET A 87 -18.26 -40.07 -3.15
CA MET A 87 -19.13 -41.12 -2.64
C MET A 87 -18.33 -42.04 -1.72
N ALA A 88 -18.81 -42.24 -0.48
CA ALA A 88 -18.15 -43.10 0.50
C ALA A 88 -19.16 -44.01 1.19
N ARG A 89 -18.70 -45.20 1.61
CA ARG A 89 -19.49 -46.12 2.43
C ARG A 89 -19.35 -45.79 3.91
N ALA A 90 -20.33 -46.21 4.69
CA ALA A 90 -20.30 -46.08 6.15
C ALA A 90 -18.99 -46.68 6.72
N GLY A 91 -18.33 -45.92 7.60
CA GLY A 91 -17.06 -46.30 8.23
C GLY A 91 -15.81 -45.97 7.42
N GLN A 92 -15.93 -45.51 6.17
CA GLN A 92 -14.77 -45.07 5.39
C GLN A 92 -14.36 -43.64 5.78
N LYS A 93 -13.04 -43.39 5.76
CA LYS A 93 -12.49 -42.04 5.86
C LYS A 93 -12.59 -41.36 4.50
N ILE A 94 -12.92 -40.08 4.51
CA ILE A 94 -12.90 -39.22 3.32
C ILE A 94 -11.86 -38.11 3.49
N LYS A 95 -11.40 -37.54 2.38
CA LYS A 95 -10.52 -36.39 2.33
C LYS A 95 -11.06 -35.41 1.30
N LEU A 96 -11.30 -34.17 1.73
CA LEU A 96 -11.72 -33.06 0.89
C LEU A 96 -10.57 -32.06 0.84
N GLU A 97 -10.24 -31.58 -0.35
CA GLU A 97 -9.08 -30.70 -0.59
C GLU A 97 -9.48 -29.58 -1.53
N CYS A 98 -9.05 -28.37 -1.22
CA CYS A 98 -9.12 -27.20 -2.08
C CYS A 98 -7.86 -26.36 -1.90
N GLU A 99 -7.53 -25.57 -2.92
CA GLU A 99 -6.39 -24.66 -2.90
C GLU A 99 -6.86 -23.28 -3.32
N VAL A 100 -6.44 -22.25 -2.58
CA VAL A 100 -6.79 -20.86 -2.86
C VAL A 100 -5.51 -20.03 -2.90
N LYS A 101 -5.39 -19.21 -3.95
CA LYS A 101 -4.37 -18.16 -4.04
C LYS A 101 -5.03 -16.80 -3.90
N GLY A 102 -4.28 -15.82 -3.41
CA GLY A 102 -4.72 -14.44 -3.29
C GLY A 102 -3.72 -13.61 -2.50
N ASN A 103 -3.82 -12.30 -2.63
CA ASN A 103 -2.96 -11.35 -1.94
C ASN A 103 -3.79 -10.20 -1.35
N PRO A 104 -3.91 -10.11 0.00
CA PRO A 104 -3.25 -10.94 1.02
C PRO A 104 -3.73 -12.40 1.00
N VAL A 105 -2.94 -13.29 1.61
CA VAL A 105 -3.25 -14.74 1.71
C VAL A 105 -4.68 -14.92 2.27
N PRO A 106 -5.60 -15.57 1.53
CA PRO A 106 -6.99 -15.68 1.96
C PRO A 106 -7.16 -16.58 3.19
N LYS A 107 -8.10 -16.21 4.06
CA LYS A 107 -8.53 -17.07 5.18
C LYS A 107 -9.52 -18.12 4.67
N LEU A 108 -9.21 -19.39 4.86
CA LEU A 108 -10.12 -20.51 4.57
C LEU A 108 -11.00 -20.85 5.78
N ILE A 109 -12.29 -21.07 5.53
CA ILE A 109 -13.29 -21.48 6.54
C ILE A 109 -14.02 -22.70 5.98
N TRP A 110 -14.06 -23.80 6.74
CA TRP A 110 -14.78 -25.01 6.38
C TRP A 110 -16.15 -25.04 7.05
N THR A 111 -17.20 -25.28 6.26
CA THR A 111 -18.57 -25.43 6.76
C THR A 111 -19.15 -26.78 6.32
N LYS A 112 -20.05 -27.31 7.14
CA LYS A 112 -20.92 -28.43 6.79
C LYS A 112 -22.36 -28.00 7.02
N ASP A 113 -23.20 -28.10 5.99
CA ASP A 113 -24.61 -27.69 6.06
C ASP A 113 -24.75 -26.26 6.62
N GLU A 114 -23.93 -25.34 6.09
CA GLU A 114 -23.84 -23.91 6.46
C GLU A 114 -23.32 -23.62 7.88
N LYS A 115 -22.93 -24.65 8.64
CA LYS A 115 -22.36 -24.50 9.97
C LYS A 115 -20.85 -24.67 9.93
N GLU A 116 -20.14 -23.69 10.50
CA GLU A 116 -18.68 -23.77 10.65
C GLU A 116 -18.29 -25.02 11.43
N ILE A 117 -17.28 -25.72 10.93
CA ILE A 117 -16.76 -26.93 11.56
C ILE A 117 -15.73 -26.50 12.61
N PRO A 118 -15.96 -26.76 13.91
CA PRO A 118 -14.99 -26.45 14.95
C PRO A 118 -13.67 -27.22 14.74
N GLU A 119 -12.55 -26.56 15.00
CA GLU A 119 -11.21 -27.14 14.81
C GLU A 119 -10.92 -28.37 15.70
N ASN A 120 -11.70 -28.56 16.77
CA ASN A 120 -11.47 -29.57 17.80
C ASN A 120 -12.46 -30.75 17.78
N LEU A 121 -13.10 -31.03 16.65
CA LEU A 121 -13.96 -32.21 16.53
C LEU A 121 -13.12 -33.49 16.48
N ARG A 122 -13.51 -34.51 17.27
CA ARG A 122 -12.77 -35.78 17.38
C ARG A 122 -12.60 -36.52 16.04
N ASP A 123 -13.59 -36.43 15.17
CA ASP A 123 -13.66 -37.20 13.92
C ASP A 123 -13.33 -36.38 12.67
N ILE A 124 -13.00 -35.08 12.82
CA ILE A 124 -12.67 -34.19 11.71
C ILE A 124 -11.34 -33.51 11.99
N LYS A 125 -10.39 -33.67 11.07
CA LYS A 125 -9.12 -32.96 11.09
C LYS A 125 -9.07 -31.97 9.92
N ILE A 126 -9.09 -30.68 10.25
CA ILE A 126 -8.85 -29.61 9.27
C ILE A 126 -7.37 -29.27 9.30
N THR A 127 -6.76 -29.10 8.12
CA THR A 127 -5.37 -28.66 8.01
C THR A 127 -5.31 -27.64 6.88
N THR A 128 -4.93 -26.41 7.23
CA THR A 128 -4.67 -25.34 6.28
C THR A 128 -3.16 -25.22 6.13
N VAL A 129 -2.64 -25.40 4.93
CA VAL A 129 -1.24 -25.12 4.60
C VAL A 129 -1.22 -23.76 3.92
N GLY A 130 -0.52 -22.80 4.52
CA GLY A 130 -0.34 -21.44 4.00
C GLY A 130 0.89 -21.31 3.12
#